data_AF-A0A4V2UTF9-F1
#
_entry.id   AF-A0A4V2UTF9-F1
#
_cell.length_a   1.000
_cell.length_b   1.000
_cell.length_c   1.000
_cell.angle_alpha   90.00
_cell.angle_beta   90.00
_cell.angle_gamma   90.00
#
_symmetry.space_group_name_H-M   'P 1'
#
loop_
_entity.id
_entity.type
_entity.pdbx_description
1 polymer ?
#
loop_
_entity_poly.entity_id
_entity_poly.type
_entity_poly.pdbx_seq_one_letter_code
_entity_poly.pdbx_strand_id
1 'polypeptide(L)' 'MRIGTKMVSAGNKSNIGKTEPNQNKKVKDYGNDPYFVKKAADSKIFLEKHGFPEELLLKK' A
#
# COMPACT_ATOMS: atom_id res chain seq x y z
N MET A 1 -19.00 -13.58 -39.80
CA MET A 1 -18.03 -13.11 -38.78
C MET A 1 -18.65 -13.31 -37.40
N ARG A 2 -18.07 -14.16 -36.55
CA ARG A 2 -18.50 -14.34 -35.15
C ARG A 2 -17.60 -13.46 -34.28
N ILE A 3 -18.17 -12.46 -33.62
CA ILE A 3 -17.45 -11.51 -32.77
C ILE A 3 -17.21 -12.19 -31.43
N GLY A 4 -15.92 -12.26 -31.08
CA GLY A 4 -15.41 -12.98 -29.93
C GLY A 4 -15.89 -12.44 -28.58
N THR A 5 -16.04 -13.39 -27.68
CA THR A 5 -16.27 -13.31 -26.24
C THR A 5 -15.48 -12.19 -25.54
N LYS A 6 -16.15 -11.38 -24.73
CA LYS A 6 -15.52 -10.74 -23.55
C LYS A 6 -16.21 -11.26 -22.30
N MET A 7 -15.60 -12.28 -21.68
CA MET A 7 -15.81 -12.58 -20.28
C MET A 7 -15.32 -11.38 -19.48
N VAL A 8 -16.22 -10.66 -18.82
CA VAL A 8 -15.84 -9.64 -17.85
C VAL A 8 -15.71 -10.31 -16.49
N SER A 9 -14.45 -10.41 -16.07
CA SER A 9 -13.94 -10.87 -14.79
C SER A 9 -14.86 -10.59 -13.60
N ALA A 10 -15.16 -11.64 -12.84
CA ALA A 10 -15.82 -11.57 -11.54
C ALA A 10 -15.09 -10.55 -10.64
N GLY A 11 -15.82 -9.53 -10.20
CA GLY A 11 -15.35 -8.65 -9.14
C GLY A 11 -15.29 -9.43 -7.84
N ASN A 12 -14.08 -9.85 -7.45
CA ASN A 12 -13.83 -10.35 -6.10
C ASN A 12 -14.06 -9.20 -5.13
N LYS A 13 -15.26 -9.15 -4.53
CA LYS A 13 -15.49 -8.38 -3.31
C LYS A 13 -14.59 -8.97 -2.25
N SER A 14 -13.53 -8.24 -1.92
CA SER A 14 -12.51 -8.63 -0.95
C SER A 14 -13.18 -9.12 0.33
N ASN A 15 -12.88 -10.36 0.72
CA ASN A 15 -13.15 -10.86 2.06
C ASN A 15 -12.47 -9.92 3.04
N ILE A 16 -13.25 -9.03 3.66
CA ILE A 16 -12.81 -8.27 4.83
C ILE A 16 -12.86 -9.27 5.97
N GLY A 17 -11.87 -10.16 5.98
CA GLY A 17 -11.55 -11.00 7.12
C GLY A 17 -11.27 -10.04 8.26
N LYS A 18 -12.15 -10.04 9.25
CA LYS A 18 -11.92 -9.36 10.53
C LYS A 18 -10.65 -9.99 11.12
N THR A 19 -9.51 -9.37 10.88
CA THR A 19 -8.27 -9.74 11.57
C THR A 19 -8.46 -9.34 13.02
N GLU A 20 -8.75 -10.31 13.87
CA GLU A 20 -8.75 -10.11 15.31
C GLU A 20 -7.42 -9.43 15.70
N PRO A 21 -7.44 -8.36 16.51
CA PRO A 21 -6.22 -7.73 16.95
C PRO A 21 -5.47 -8.73 17.83
N ASN A 22 -4.48 -9.40 17.24
CA ASN A 22 -3.59 -10.29 17.97
C ASN A 22 -2.82 -9.42 18.99
N GLN A 23 -3.29 -9.45 20.25
CA GLN A 23 -2.76 -8.64 21.36
C GLN A 23 -1.33 -9.03 21.77
N ASN A 24 -0.73 -10.04 21.12
CA ASN A 24 0.67 -10.44 21.30
C ASN A 24 1.64 -9.82 20.27
N LYS A 25 1.20 -8.87 19.44
CA LYS A 25 2.11 -8.15 18.54
C LYS A 25 2.93 -7.14 19.34
N LYS A 26 4.25 -7.36 19.44
CA LYS A 26 5.14 -6.37 20.06
C LYS A 26 5.16 -5.13 19.15
N VAL A 27 5.37 -3.95 19.71
CA VAL A 27 5.35 -2.69 18.93
C VAL A 27 6.31 -2.71 17.72
N LYS A 28 7.41 -3.45 17.85
CA LYS A 28 8.38 -3.68 16.78
C LYS A 28 7.85 -4.45 15.56
N ASP A 29 6.76 -5.21 15.70
CA ASP A 29 6.22 -6.07 14.64
C ASP A 29 5.26 -5.30 13.72
N TYR A 30 4.84 -4.07 14.08
CA TYR A 30 3.98 -3.23 13.24
C TYR A 30 4.68 -2.69 11.98
N GLY A 31 6.02 -2.71 11.93
CA GLY A 31 6.76 -2.24 10.74
C GLY A 31 6.40 -3.00 9.45
N ASN A 32 5.99 -4.26 9.59
CA ASN A 32 5.56 -5.12 8.48
C ASN A 32 4.02 -5.16 8.29
N ASP A 33 3.26 -4.32 8.99
CA ASP A 33 1.82 -4.24 8.76
C ASP A 33 1.57 -3.79 7.30
N PRO A 34 0.68 -4.47 6.55
CA PRO A 34 0.36 -4.10 5.19
C PRO A 34 -0.03 -2.63 5.01
N TYR A 35 -0.60 -2.00 6.04
CA TYR A 35 -0.91 -0.56 6.03
C TYR A 35 0.36 0.30 5.92
N PHE A 36 1.34 0.08 6.81
CA PHE A 36 2.57 0.88 6.84
C PHE A 36 3.46 0.60 5.62
N VAL A 37 3.52 -0.65 5.15
CA VAL A 37 4.27 -1.00 3.94
C VAL A 37 3.73 -0.30 2.70
N LYS A 38 2.39 -0.25 2.53
CA LYS A 38 1.76 0.47 1.42
C LYS A 38 2.04 1.98 1.50
N LYS A 39 1.89 2.57 2.69
CA LYS A 39 2.18 4.00 2.90
C LYS A 39 3.63 4.34 2.60
N ALA A 40 4.58 3.50 3.00
CA ALA A 40 6.00 3.70 2.68
C ALA A 40 6.27 3.69 1.16
N ALA A 41 5.64 2.77 0.42
CA ALA A 41 5.76 2.71 -1.03
C ALA A 41 5.15 3.96 -1.71
N ASP A 42 3.97 4.39 -1.27
CA ASP A 42 3.30 5.59 -1.77
C ASP A 42 4.15 6.84 -1.51
N SER A 43 4.70 6.97 -0.30
CA SER A 43 5.59 8.08 0.06
C SER A 43 6.86 8.10 -0.78
N LYS A 44 7.45 6.94 -1.09
CA LYS A 44 8.61 6.85 -1.98
C LYS A 44 8.29 7.40 -3.36
N ILE A 45 7.18 6.97 -3.96
CA ILE A 45 6.74 7.44 -5.28
C ILE A 45 6.47 8.94 -5.27
N PHE A 46 5.86 9.45 -4.19
CA PHE A 46 5.60 10.88 -4.03
C PHE A 46 6.90 11.70 -4.02
N LEU A 47 7.89 11.27 -3.25
CA LEU A 47 9.19 11.93 -3.16
C LEU A 47 10.00 11.84 -4.45
N GLU A 48 9.90 10.74 -5.20
CA GLU A 48 10.52 10.63 -6.52
C GLU A 48 9.89 11.60 -7.55
N LYS A 49 8.58 11.85 -7.45
CA LYS A 49 7.87 12.77 -8.35
C LYS A 49 8.07 14.24 -8.01
N HIS A 50 8.08 14.59 -6.73
CA HIS A 50 8.07 15.98 -6.26
C HIS A 50 9.42 16.43 -5.68
N GLY A 51 10.34 15.51 -5.43
CA GLY A 51 11.57 15.79 -4.68
C GLY A 51 11.34 15.87 -3.17
N PHE A 52 12.42 16.10 -2.43
CA PHE A 52 12.33 16.45 -1.02
C PHE A 52 12.12 17.96 -0.87
N PRO A 53 11.31 18.42 0.10
CA PRO A 53 11.24 19.82 0.48
C PRO A 53 12.63 20.38 0.76
N GLU A 54 12.94 21.57 0.25
CA GLU A 54 14.25 22.21 0.40
C GLU A 54 14.64 22.40 1.88
N GLU A 55 13.63 22.55 2.76
CA GLU A 55 13.79 22.67 4.22
C GLU A 55 14.37 21.41 4.88
N LEU A 56 14.19 20.24 4.25
CA LEU A 56 14.68 18.95 4.74
C LEU A 56 16.06 18.59 4.16
N LEU A 57 16.54 19.35 3.17
CA LEU A 57 17.88 19.20 2.67
C LEU A 57 18.83 19.83 3.69
N LEU A 58 19.58 19.00 4.41
CA LEU A 58 20.68 19.45 5.28
C LEU A 58 21.61 20.35 4.46
N LYS A 59 21.59 21.65 4.73
CA LYS A 59 22.61 22.57 4.23
C LYS A 59 23.95 22.13 4.81
N LYS A 60 24.88 21.79 3.92
CA LYS A 60 26.28 21.52 4.26
C LYS A 60 26.96 22.78 4.78
#